data_AF-A0A1F7GKW4-F1
#
_entry.id   AF-A0A1F7GKW4-F1
#
_cell.length_a   1.000
_cell.length_b   1.000
_cell.length_c   1.000
_cell.angle_alpha   90.00
_cell.angle_beta   90.00
_cell.angle_gamma   90.00
#
_symmetry.space_group_name_H-M   'P 1'
#
loop_
_entity.id
_entity.type
_entity.pdbx_description
1 polymer ?
#
loop_
_entity_poly.entity_id
_entity_poly.type
_entity_poly.pdbx_seq_one_letter_code
_entity_poly.pdbx_strand_id
1 'polypeptide(L)'
;MSLRSLILASVLVLFYSASFSQAQERRDFAVAQELTINEKQVRDGDIISSLPQGFVLTRKTYDQAMIGVVSERPAVAFRTIGVSPAQKKYLVVSSGTTGVNVSTINGPIKKGDILTSSTIPGVGMRSSKSGFIVGTALDDYKDNNIYNVKKINVLLSFRPVGVPGSVRSNLVDVGNLSLLAILEDPLTAFRYLVAAVVIIFSFLLGFYSFGRVAGRGVEALGRNPLAARVIQLGIALNVIITVAIIGTGIVIAILILTI
;
A
#
# COMPACT_ATOMS: atom_id res chain seq x y z
N MET A 1 -45.59 56.76 16.51
CA MET A 1 -44.54 55.75 16.80
C MET A 1 -43.51 56.39 17.71
N SER A 2 -43.30 55.83 18.90
CA SER A 2 -42.32 56.38 19.85
C SER A 2 -40.90 56.06 19.37
N LEU A 3 -39.94 56.96 19.59
CA LEU A 3 -38.53 56.78 19.18
C LEU A 3 -37.93 55.43 19.64
N ARG A 4 -38.45 54.89 20.75
CA ARG A 4 -38.08 53.57 21.30
C ARG A 4 -38.49 52.40 20.40
N SER A 5 -39.64 52.47 19.72
CA SER A 5 -40.08 51.40 18.80
C SER A 5 -39.25 51.34 17.53
N LEU A 6 -38.67 52.48 17.10
CA LEU A 6 -37.80 52.54 15.93
C LEU A 6 -36.44 51.90 16.19
N ILE A 7 -35.86 52.16 17.37
CA ILE A 7 -34.57 51.59 17.80
C ILE A 7 -34.68 50.08 18.02
N LEU A 8 -35.79 49.61 18.58
CA LEU A 8 -36.00 48.17 18.79
C LEU A 8 -36.10 47.43 17.44
N ALA A 9 -36.79 48.02 16.46
CA ALA A 9 -36.90 47.45 15.12
C ALA A 9 -35.55 47.45 14.38
N SER A 10 -34.73 48.49 14.51
CA SER A 10 -33.40 48.53 13.88
C SER A 10 -32.44 47.51 14.48
N VAL A 11 -32.48 47.30 15.80
CA VAL A 11 -31.67 46.27 16.48
C VAL A 11 -32.12 44.86 16.08
N LEU A 12 -33.43 44.63 15.93
CA LEU A 12 -33.97 43.35 15.50
C LEU A 12 -33.55 43.01 14.05
N VAL A 13 -33.54 44.00 13.15
CA VAL A 13 -33.11 43.82 11.75
C VAL A 13 -31.59 43.59 11.66
N LEU A 14 -30.80 44.25 12.50
CA LEU A 14 -29.34 44.00 12.60
C LEU A 14 -29.04 42.61 13.16
N PHE A 15 -29.84 42.11 14.11
CA PHE A 15 -29.71 40.73 14.60
C PHE A 15 -30.15 39.69 13.56
N TYR A 16 -31.19 39.96 12.78
CA TYR A 16 -31.66 39.04 11.74
C TYR A 16 -30.69 38.95 10.56
N SER A 17 -30.03 40.05 10.19
CA SER A 17 -29.04 40.07 9.11
C SER A 17 -27.70 39.45 9.49
N ALA A 18 -27.38 39.38 10.78
CA ALA A 18 -26.17 38.72 11.28
C ALA A 18 -26.23 37.18 11.25
N SER A 19 -27.41 36.58 11.03
CA SER A 19 -27.61 35.13 11.04
C SER A 19 -27.53 34.47 9.65
N PHE A 20 -27.25 35.23 8.60
CA PHE A 20 -26.83 34.66 7.32
C PHE A 20 -25.34 34.29 7.37
N SER A 21 -25.03 33.26 8.16
CA SER A 21 -23.78 32.52 8.00
C SER A 21 -23.79 31.91 6.61
N GLN A 22 -23.08 32.54 5.67
CA GLN A 22 -22.71 31.95 4.39
C GLN A 22 -21.92 30.68 4.71
N ALA A 23 -22.59 29.53 4.74
CA ALA A 23 -21.94 28.24 4.74
C ALA A 23 -21.15 28.17 3.43
N GLN A 24 -19.84 28.39 3.51
CA GLN A 24 -18.95 28.37 2.37
C GLN A 24 -19.20 27.07 1.59
N GLU A 25 -19.76 27.21 0.39
CA GLU A 25 -20.12 26.10 -0.48
C GLU A 25 -18.85 25.29 -0.75
N ARG A 26 -18.75 24.11 -0.10
CA ARG A 26 -17.57 23.24 -0.15
C ARG A 26 -17.50 22.64 -1.56
N ARG A 27 -16.73 23.27 -2.44
CA ARG A 27 -16.51 22.78 -3.81
C ARG A 27 -15.32 21.83 -3.82
N ASP A 28 -15.59 20.59 -4.18
CA ASP A 28 -14.57 19.59 -4.41
C ASP A 28 -13.90 19.87 -5.75
N PHE A 29 -12.61 20.23 -5.73
CA PHE A 29 -11.80 20.41 -6.95
C PHE A 29 -11.31 19.05 -7.43
N ALA A 30 -12.23 18.26 -7.97
CA ALA A 30 -12.03 16.85 -8.26
C ALA A 30 -12.81 16.40 -9.49
N VAL A 31 -12.22 15.46 -10.24
CA VAL A 31 -12.85 14.82 -11.39
C VAL A 31 -13.37 13.45 -10.95
N ALA A 32 -14.65 13.22 -11.16
CA ALA A 32 -15.31 11.96 -10.83
C ALA A 32 -15.66 11.14 -12.06
N GLN A 33 -15.61 9.82 -11.91
CA GLN A 33 -16.14 8.86 -12.86
C GLN A 33 -17.32 8.11 -12.23
N GLU A 34 -18.34 7.84 -13.04
CA GLU A 34 -19.49 7.06 -12.62
C GLU A 34 -19.16 5.55 -12.57
N LEU A 35 -19.32 4.93 -11.41
CA LEU A 35 -19.08 3.50 -11.15
C LEU A 35 -20.28 2.83 -10.48
N THR A 36 -20.50 1.55 -10.77
CA THR A 36 -21.42 0.71 -10.01
C THR A 36 -20.69 0.09 -8.83
N ILE A 37 -21.20 0.30 -7.62
CA ILE A 37 -20.61 -0.27 -6.40
C ILE A 37 -21.53 -1.38 -5.90
N ASN A 38 -20.96 -2.56 -5.65
CA ASN A 38 -21.69 -3.77 -5.27
C ASN A 38 -22.04 -3.78 -3.76
N GLU A 39 -22.46 -2.63 -3.21
CA GLU A 39 -22.83 -2.48 -1.81
C GLU A 39 -24.08 -1.58 -1.63
N LYS A 40 -24.88 -1.90 -0.61
CA LYS A 40 -26.17 -1.23 -0.36
C LYS A 40 -26.03 0.08 0.43
N GLN A 41 -24.98 0.24 1.23
CA GLN A 41 -24.81 1.36 2.17
C GLN A 41 -23.55 2.18 1.88
N VAL A 42 -23.49 2.74 0.67
CA VAL A 42 -22.41 3.64 0.27
C VAL A 42 -22.84 5.09 0.55
N ARG A 43 -21.96 5.84 1.23
CA ARG A 43 -22.18 7.24 1.61
C ARG A 43 -21.15 8.14 0.94
N ASP A 44 -21.49 9.42 0.88
CA ASP A 44 -20.57 10.48 0.47
C ASP A 44 -19.31 10.49 1.36
N GLY A 45 -18.14 10.53 0.75
CA GLY A 45 -16.83 10.46 1.39
C GLY A 45 -16.32 9.05 1.68
N ASP A 46 -17.04 8.00 1.31
CA ASP A 46 -16.57 6.63 1.50
C ASP A 46 -15.47 6.24 0.50
N ILE A 47 -14.45 5.52 0.98
CA ILE A 47 -13.31 5.05 0.17
C ILE A 47 -13.62 3.67 -0.42
N ILE A 48 -13.38 3.52 -1.73
CA ILE A 48 -13.72 2.35 -2.54
C ILE A 48 -12.46 1.58 -2.97
N SER A 49 -12.57 0.26 -2.98
CA SER A 49 -11.58 -0.67 -3.51
C SER A 49 -12.09 -1.38 -4.77
N SER A 50 -11.18 -1.71 -5.69
CA SER A 50 -11.45 -2.50 -6.88
C SER A 50 -10.98 -3.94 -6.68
N LEU A 51 -11.93 -4.87 -6.57
CA LEU A 51 -11.66 -6.30 -6.49
C LEU A 51 -12.11 -6.98 -7.79
N PRO A 52 -11.66 -8.22 -8.07
CA PRO A 52 -12.13 -8.99 -9.25
C PRO A 52 -13.65 -9.16 -9.31
N GLN A 53 -14.31 -9.06 -8.16
CA GLN A 53 -15.76 -9.23 -7.98
C GLN A 53 -16.54 -7.94 -8.23
N GLY A 54 -15.85 -6.80 -8.43
CA GLY A 54 -16.42 -5.47 -8.56
C GLY A 54 -15.88 -4.47 -7.54
N PHE A 55 -16.51 -3.28 -7.51
CA PHE A 55 -16.14 -2.20 -6.60
C PHE A 55 -16.89 -2.35 -5.26
N VAL A 56 -16.15 -2.24 -4.16
CA VAL A 56 -16.64 -2.43 -2.77
C VAL A 56 -16.06 -1.38 -1.83
N LEU A 57 -16.63 -1.23 -0.64
CA LEU A 57 -16.04 -0.37 0.39
C LEU A 57 -14.72 -0.97 0.89
N THR A 58 -13.74 -0.11 1.16
CA THR A 58 -12.52 -0.52 1.88
C THR A 58 -12.86 -1.11 3.25
N ARG A 59 -12.26 -2.24 3.62
CA ARG A 59 -12.45 -2.88 4.94
C ARG A 59 -11.15 -3.31 5.61
N LYS A 60 -10.03 -3.16 4.90
CA LYS A 60 -8.70 -3.53 5.36
C LYS A 60 -7.91 -2.24 5.61
N THR A 61 -7.09 -2.24 6.65
CA THR A 61 -6.11 -1.18 6.85
C THR A 61 -5.05 -1.23 5.75
N TYR A 62 -4.66 -0.08 5.19
CA TYR A 62 -3.68 -0.02 4.09
C TYR A 62 -4.09 -0.86 2.87
N ASP A 63 -5.37 -0.81 2.51
CA ASP A 63 -5.90 -1.58 1.38
C ASP A 63 -5.24 -1.14 0.08
N GLN A 64 -4.55 -2.08 -0.58
CA GLN A 64 -3.82 -1.80 -1.83
C GLN A 64 -4.76 -1.68 -3.03
N ALA A 65 -5.99 -2.18 -2.91
CA ALA A 65 -6.99 -2.14 -3.97
C ALA A 65 -7.77 -0.82 -4.01
N MET A 66 -7.44 0.17 -3.17
CA MET A 66 -8.11 1.47 -3.14
C MET A 66 -7.97 2.21 -4.47
N ILE A 67 -9.09 2.73 -4.97
CA ILE A 67 -9.14 3.43 -6.26
C ILE A 67 -9.66 4.86 -6.19
N GLY A 68 -10.42 5.21 -5.15
CA GLY A 68 -11.14 6.46 -5.14
C GLY A 68 -12.05 6.65 -3.94
N VAL A 69 -12.66 7.83 -3.88
CA VAL A 69 -13.63 8.24 -2.85
C VAL A 69 -14.94 8.62 -3.52
N VAL A 70 -16.05 8.20 -2.93
CA VAL A 70 -17.39 8.58 -3.39
C VAL A 70 -17.62 10.06 -3.08
N SER A 71 -18.05 10.82 -4.08
CA SER A 71 -18.36 12.25 -3.94
C SER A 71 -19.71 12.58 -4.58
N GLU A 72 -20.65 13.12 -3.82
CA GLU A 72 -21.95 13.57 -4.32
C GLU A 72 -21.87 14.84 -5.15
N ARG A 73 -20.83 15.69 -4.94
CA ARG A 73 -20.70 17.02 -5.57
C ARG A 73 -19.30 17.29 -6.13
N PRO A 74 -18.81 16.50 -7.10
CA PRO A 74 -17.52 16.76 -7.73
C PRO A 74 -17.59 18.00 -8.66
N ALA A 75 -16.44 18.66 -8.91
CA ALA A 75 -16.36 19.75 -9.87
C ALA A 75 -16.68 19.31 -11.30
N VAL A 76 -16.20 18.13 -11.70
CA VAL A 76 -16.45 17.54 -13.02
C VAL A 76 -16.82 16.07 -12.84
N ALA A 77 -17.83 15.59 -13.56
CA ALA A 77 -18.23 14.20 -13.53
C ALA A 77 -18.42 13.65 -14.94
N PHE A 78 -17.74 12.54 -15.26
CA PHE A 78 -18.02 11.74 -16.44
C PHE A 78 -19.10 10.71 -16.12
N ARG A 79 -20.26 10.86 -16.76
CA ARG A 79 -21.41 9.96 -16.61
C ARG A 79 -21.59 9.13 -17.87
N THR A 80 -21.93 7.86 -17.72
CA THR A 80 -22.17 7.00 -18.87
C THR A 80 -23.58 7.21 -19.40
N ILE A 81 -23.69 7.75 -20.61
CA ILE A 81 -24.96 7.94 -21.32
C ILE A 81 -25.40 6.59 -21.89
N GLY A 82 -26.64 6.15 -21.63
CA GLY A 82 -27.25 5.01 -22.32
C GLY A 82 -27.22 3.65 -21.61
N VAL A 83 -26.87 3.57 -20.33
CA VAL A 83 -26.91 2.30 -19.56
C VAL A 83 -28.17 2.23 -18.69
N SER A 84 -28.89 1.10 -18.78
CA SER A 84 -30.14 0.81 -18.06
C SER A 84 -30.12 1.22 -16.57
N PRO A 85 -31.26 1.71 -16.03
CA PRO A 85 -31.39 2.23 -14.66
C PRO A 85 -31.35 1.16 -13.54
N ALA A 86 -30.94 -0.07 -13.84
CA ALA A 86 -31.10 -1.21 -12.93
C ALA A 86 -30.15 -1.20 -11.72
N GLN A 87 -29.08 -0.40 -11.74
CA GLN A 87 -28.10 -0.35 -10.66
C GLN A 87 -27.80 1.09 -10.23
N LYS A 88 -27.78 1.31 -8.91
CA LYS A 88 -27.41 2.60 -8.33
C LYS A 88 -25.95 2.89 -8.64
N LYS A 89 -25.71 3.99 -9.36
CA LYS A 89 -24.38 4.44 -9.75
C LYS A 89 -23.89 5.52 -8.79
N TYR A 90 -22.58 5.53 -8.57
CA TYR A 90 -21.91 6.47 -7.67
C TYR A 90 -20.81 7.20 -8.43
N LEU A 91 -20.60 8.47 -8.09
CA LEU A 91 -19.51 9.26 -8.62
C LEU A 91 -18.29 9.04 -7.73
N VAL A 92 -17.21 8.53 -8.32
CA VAL A 92 -15.98 8.20 -7.62
C VAL A 92 -14.85 9.08 -8.12
N VAL A 93 -14.18 9.75 -7.20
CA VAL A 93 -13.07 10.65 -7.43
C VAL A 93 -11.76 9.93 -7.11
N SER A 94 -10.83 9.92 -8.06
CA SER A 94 -9.50 9.34 -7.87
C SER A 94 -8.39 10.39 -7.73
N SER A 95 -8.67 11.66 -8.04
CA SER A 95 -7.68 12.74 -7.98
C SER A 95 -8.31 14.10 -7.67
N GLY A 96 -7.50 15.00 -7.10
CA GLY A 96 -7.94 16.33 -6.68
C GLY A 96 -8.27 16.40 -5.19
N THR A 97 -9.12 17.34 -4.81
CA THR A 97 -9.55 17.53 -3.41
C THR A 97 -11.01 17.15 -3.25
N THR A 98 -11.31 16.28 -2.27
CA THR A 98 -12.69 15.88 -1.94
C THR A 98 -12.84 15.63 -0.43
N GLY A 99 -14.08 15.57 0.03
CA GLY A 99 -14.40 15.15 1.39
C GLY A 99 -14.22 13.64 1.57
N VAL A 100 -13.45 13.23 2.58
CA VAL A 100 -13.24 11.82 2.93
C VAL A 100 -13.73 11.57 4.35
N ASN A 101 -14.48 10.50 4.54
CA ASN A 101 -14.91 10.03 5.84
C ASN A 101 -13.71 9.44 6.58
N VAL A 102 -13.39 10.01 7.75
CA VAL A 102 -12.25 9.58 8.57
C VAL A 102 -12.65 9.32 10.01
N SER A 103 -11.91 8.45 10.67
CA SER A 103 -12.00 8.16 12.10
C SER A 103 -10.66 8.46 12.78
N THR A 104 -10.68 8.62 14.11
CA THR A 104 -9.46 8.80 14.92
C THR A 104 -8.96 7.48 15.53
N ILE A 105 -9.33 6.33 14.94
CA ILE A 105 -8.91 4.99 15.37
C ILE A 105 -7.38 4.83 15.47
N ASN A 106 -6.63 5.59 14.67
CA ASN A 106 -5.16 5.60 14.70
C ASN A 106 -4.58 6.93 15.23
N GLY A 107 -5.37 7.60 16.09
CA GLY A 107 -5.05 8.88 16.69
C GLY A 107 -5.66 10.10 15.98
N PRO A 108 -5.47 11.31 16.54
CA PRO A 108 -5.95 12.55 15.94
C PRO A 108 -5.27 12.81 14.61
N ILE A 109 -6.04 13.35 13.66
CA ILE A 109 -5.58 13.76 12.33
C ILE A 109 -5.29 15.25 12.37
N LYS A 110 -4.10 15.63 11.88
CA LYS A 110 -3.73 17.03 11.65
C LYS A 110 -3.62 17.32 10.17
N LYS A 111 -3.79 18.58 9.80
CA LYS A 111 -3.50 19.06 8.45
C LYS A 111 -2.06 18.71 8.07
N GLY A 112 -1.90 18.12 6.90
CA GLY A 112 -0.63 17.59 6.41
C GLY A 112 -0.38 16.12 6.75
N ASP A 113 -1.18 15.51 7.63
CA ASP A 113 -1.05 14.08 7.92
C ASP A 113 -1.43 13.24 6.69
N ILE A 114 -0.71 12.14 6.53
CA ILE A 114 -1.02 11.14 5.51
C ILE A 114 -2.14 10.23 6.01
N LEU A 115 -3.12 9.97 5.15
CA LEU A 115 -4.29 9.15 5.46
C LEU A 115 -4.26 7.83 4.68
N THR A 116 -4.79 6.78 5.28
CA THR A 116 -4.95 5.45 4.70
C THR A 116 -6.34 4.87 5.03
N SER A 117 -6.73 3.73 4.47
CA SER A 117 -7.97 3.05 4.85
C SER A 117 -7.89 2.47 6.27
N SER A 118 -9.03 2.36 6.93
CA SER A 118 -9.18 1.73 8.24
C SER A 118 -9.89 0.38 8.17
N THR A 119 -10.16 -0.23 9.32
CA THR A 119 -11.04 -1.41 9.43
C THR A 119 -12.53 -1.06 9.35
N ILE A 120 -12.89 0.22 9.49
CA ILE A 120 -14.27 0.69 9.39
C ILE A 120 -14.62 0.83 7.90
N PRO A 121 -15.72 0.22 7.41
CA PRO A 121 -16.06 0.21 5.99
C PRO A 121 -16.10 1.60 5.36
N GLY A 122 -15.30 1.83 4.32
CA GLY A 122 -15.26 3.09 3.58
C GLY A 122 -14.59 4.25 4.31
N VAL A 123 -14.03 4.04 5.50
CA VAL A 123 -13.53 5.12 6.36
C VAL A 123 -12.01 5.11 6.42
N GLY A 124 -11.42 6.29 6.28
CA GLY A 124 -9.99 6.52 6.41
C GLY A 124 -9.54 6.71 7.86
N MET A 125 -8.24 6.65 8.08
CA MET A 125 -7.58 6.96 9.34
C MET A 125 -6.20 7.56 9.06
N ARG A 126 -5.59 8.18 10.07
CA ARG A 126 -4.19 8.59 10.00
C ARG A 126 -3.29 7.39 9.71
N SER A 127 -2.28 7.56 8.87
CA SER A 127 -1.23 6.56 8.64
C SER A 127 -0.23 6.54 9.80
N SER A 128 0.11 5.34 10.29
CA SER A 128 1.12 5.11 11.33
C SER A 128 2.36 4.38 10.82
N LYS A 129 2.33 3.82 9.60
CA LYS A 129 3.43 3.09 8.98
C LYS A 129 3.44 3.27 7.46
N SER A 130 4.48 2.78 6.82
CA SER A 130 4.59 2.74 5.36
C SER A 130 3.48 1.88 4.76
N GLY A 131 2.89 2.31 3.65
CA GLY A 131 1.83 1.54 2.99
C GLY A 131 1.09 2.33 1.91
N PHE A 132 -0.04 1.78 1.46
CA PHE A 132 -0.90 2.43 0.48
C PHE A 132 -1.73 3.53 1.16
N ILE A 133 -1.80 4.70 0.54
CA ILE A 133 -2.43 5.89 1.13
C ILE A 133 -3.60 6.38 0.27
N VAL A 134 -4.53 7.07 0.91
CA VAL A 134 -5.64 7.77 0.26
C VAL A 134 -5.17 9.15 -0.19
N GLY A 135 -4.38 9.83 0.64
CA GLY A 135 -3.96 11.20 0.38
C GLY A 135 -3.48 11.93 1.63
N THR A 136 -3.47 13.27 1.54
CA THR A 136 -3.01 14.17 2.61
C THR A 136 -4.19 14.96 3.18
N ALA A 137 -4.33 14.97 4.50
CA ALA A 137 -5.38 15.72 5.20
C ALA A 137 -5.20 17.23 5.01
N LEU A 138 -6.29 17.93 4.69
CA LEU A 138 -6.33 19.39 4.57
C LEU A 138 -6.99 20.07 5.77
N ASP A 139 -7.73 19.31 6.58
CA ASP A 139 -8.36 19.75 7.82
C ASP A 139 -7.88 18.93 9.02
N ASP A 140 -7.96 19.53 10.21
CA ASP A 140 -7.73 18.83 11.47
C ASP A 140 -8.99 18.05 11.91
N TYR A 141 -8.78 16.89 12.54
CA TYR A 141 -9.85 16.14 13.19
C TYR A 141 -9.36 15.44 14.47
N LYS A 142 -10.08 15.69 15.55
CA LYS A 142 -9.92 15.04 16.84
C LYS A 142 -11.30 14.74 17.41
N ASP A 143 -11.47 13.55 17.93
CA ASP A 143 -12.64 13.13 18.69
C ASP A 143 -12.17 12.30 19.89
N ASN A 144 -12.96 12.26 20.96
CA ASN A 144 -12.72 11.40 22.12
C ASN A 144 -13.17 9.96 21.83
N ASN A 145 -14.22 9.78 21.01
CA ASN A 145 -14.62 8.48 20.52
C ASN A 145 -13.92 8.18 19.18
N ILE A 146 -12.99 7.24 19.23
CA ILE A 146 -12.14 6.90 18.09
C ILE A 146 -12.91 6.30 16.89
N TYR A 147 -14.13 5.80 17.11
CA TYR A 147 -15.00 5.24 16.07
C TYR A 147 -15.93 6.28 15.44
N ASN A 148 -15.98 7.51 15.97
CA ASN A 148 -16.76 8.58 15.34
C ASN A 148 -16.15 8.94 13.99
N VAL A 149 -17.04 9.01 12.99
CA VAL A 149 -16.68 9.31 11.61
C VAL A 149 -17.03 10.76 11.31
N LYS A 150 -16.07 11.51 10.78
CA LYS A 150 -16.27 12.87 10.28
C LYS A 150 -15.71 12.99 8.87
N LYS A 151 -16.37 13.77 8.03
CA LYS A 151 -15.91 14.06 6.67
C LYS A 151 -14.97 15.27 6.66
N ILE A 152 -13.69 15.04 6.33
CA ILE A 152 -12.66 16.10 6.22
C ILE A 152 -12.18 16.26 4.77
N ASN A 153 -11.63 17.43 4.44
CA ASN A 153 -11.03 17.66 3.13
C ASN A 153 -9.70 16.91 3.04
N VAL A 154 -9.49 16.24 1.91
CA VAL A 154 -8.25 15.49 1.64
C VAL A 154 -7.82 15.77 0.21
N LEU A 155 -6.52 16.03 0.04
CA LEU A 155 -5.88 16.00 -1.26
C LEU A 155 -5.59 14.55 -1.61
N LEU A 156 -6.33 13.99 -2.57
CA LEU A 156 -6.23 12.59 -2.97
C LEU A 156 -4.91 12.31 -3.69
N SER A 157 -4.28 11.20 -3.31
CA SER A 157 -3.04 10.69 -3.89
C SER A 157 -2.93 9.20 -3.61
N PHE A 158 -3.64 8.38 -4.39
CA PHE A 158 -3.60 6.92 -4.26
C PHE A 158 -2.27 6.36 -4.76
N ARG A 159 -1.37 6.05 -3.82
CA ARG A 159 -0.05 5.49 -4.11
C ARG A 159 0.56 4.87 -2.85
N PRO A 160 1.58 4.01 -2.97
CA PRO A 160 2.40 3.62 -1.84
C PRO A 160 3.28 4.80 -1.38
N VAL A 161 3.36 5.03 -0.08
CA VAL A 161 4.27 6.01 0.54
C VAL A 161 5.02 5.37 1.70
N GLY A 162 6.35 5.55 1.71
CA GLY A 162 7.18 5.24 2.88
C GLY A 162 7.08 6.39 3.89
N VAL A 163 6.74 6.09 5.14
CA VAL A 163 6.69 7.12 6.20
C VAL A 163 8.08 7.21 6.84
N PRO A 164 8.78 8.36 6.76
CA PRO A 164 10.11 8.52 7.36
C PRO A 164 10.02 8.34 8.88
N GLY A 165 10.65 7.28 9.41
CA GLY A 165 10.65 6.96 10.86
C GLY A 165 10.29 5.50 11.20
N SER A 166 9.80 4.72 10.24
CA SER A 166 9.37 3.32 10.44
C SER A 166 10.39 2.25 10.01
N VAL A 167 11.69 2.57 10.00
CA VAL A 167 12.74 1.67 9.47
C VAL A 167 12.75 0.28 10.14
N ARG A 168 12.36 0.17 11.41
CA ARG A 168 12.18 -1.12 12.10
C ARG A 168 10.91 -1.89 11.69
N SER A 169 9.83 -1.23 11.29
CA SER A 169 8.59 -1.93 10.86
C SER A 169 8.70 -2.47 9.44
N ASN A 170 9.53 -1.84 8.59
CA ASN A 170 9.67 -2.23 7.18
C ASN A 170 10.14 -3.69 6.99
N LEU A 171 10.95 -4.28 7.88
CA LEU A 171 11.36 -5.70 7.75
C LEU A 171 10.22 -6.67 8.11
N VAL A 172 9.42 -6.34 9.12
CA VAL A 172 8.26 -7.14 9.53
C VAL A 172 7.11 -6.97 8.54
N ASP A 173 6.92 -5.76 8.01
CA ASP A 173 5.95 -5.47 6.95
C ASP A 173 6.34 -6.17 5.64
N VAL A 174 7.64 -6.25 5.28
CA VAL A 174 8.13 -7.10 4.19
C VAL A 174 7.84 -8.57 4.47
N GLY A 175 8.08 -9.06 5.70
CA GLY A 175 7.76 -10.43 6.08
C GLY A 175 6.26 -10.76 5.96
N ASN A 176 5.38 -9.83 6.36
CA ASN A 176 3.94 -9.99 6.21
C ASN A 176 3.50 -9.93 4.73
N LEU A 177 4.12 -9.09 3.91
CA LEU A 177 3.89 -9.08 2.46
C LEU A 177 4.32 -10.40 1.82
N SER A 178 5.48 -10.94 2.23
CA SER A 178 5.95 -12.24 1.78
C SER A 178 4.99 -13.36 2.20
N LEU A 179 4.45 -13.33 3.41
CA LEU A 179 3.44 -14.29 3.87
C LEU A 179 2.14 -14.19 3.06
N LEU A 180 1.68 -12.98 2.74
CA LEU A 180 0.48 -12.80 1.91
C LEU A 180 0.70 -13.36 0.50
N ALA A 181 1.86 -13.10 -0.12
CA ALA A 181 2.21 -13.67 -1.42
C ALA A 181 2.26 -15.23 -1.40
N ILE A 182 2.74 -15.83 -0.30
CA ILE A 182 2.76 -17.28 -0.10
C ILE A 182 1.33 -17.86 0.01
N LEU A 183 0.41 -17.12 0.62
CA LEU A 183 -0.99 -17.56 0.77
C LEU A 183 -1.78 -17.40 -0.53
N GLU A 184 -1.45 -16.42 -1.37
CA GLU A 184 -2.12 -16.17 -2.65
C GLU A 184 -1.69 -17.16 -3.74
N ASP A 185 -0.41 -17.53 -3.80
CA ASP A 185 0.10 -18.54 -4.73
C ASP A 185 1.13 -19.47 -4.05
N PRO A 186 0.64 -20.52 -3.35
CA PRO A 186 1.50 -21.42 -2.58
C PRO A 186 2.44 -22.25 -3.47
N LEU A 187 2.06 -22.51 -4.73
CA LEU A 187 2.88 -23.28 -5.66
C LEU A 187 4.09 -22.48 -6.11
N THR A 188 3.90 -21.21 -6.47
CA THR A 188 4.99 -20.31 -6.86
C THR A 188 5.95 -20.04 -5.71
N ALA A 189 5.42 -19.81 -4.50
CA ALA A 189 6.23 -19.68 -3.30
C ALA A 189 7.09 -20.92 -2.99
N PHE A 190 6.49 -22.11 -3.13
CA PHE A 190 7.21 -23.36 -2.92
C PHE A 190 8.35 -23.55 -3.94
N ARG A 191 8.13 -23.19 -5.22
CA ARG A 191 9.18 -23.23 -6.26
C ARG A 191 10.36 -22.34 -5.91
N TYR A 192 10.12 -21.10 -5.46
CA TYR A 192 11.19 -20.21 -5.04
C TYR A 192 11.98 -20.75 -3.85
N LEU A 193 11.30 -21.35 -2.87
CA LEU A 193 11.94 -21.97 -1.72
C LEU A 193 12.83 -23.14 -2.15
N VAL A 194 12.32 -24.04 -2.99
CA VAL A 194 13.09 -25.19 -3.49
C VAL A 194 14.30 -24.73 -4.30
N ALA A 195 14.14 -23.74 -5.18
CA ALA A 195 15.25 -23.17 -5.94
C ALA A 195 16.34 -22.58 -5.03
N ALA A 196 15.95 -21.84 -3.98
CA ALA A 196 16.89 -21.29 -3.01
C ALA A 196 17.66 -22.39 -2.25
N VAL A 197 16.97 -23.46 -1.83
CA VAL A 197 17.60 -24.62 -1.17
C VAL A 197 18.61 -25.30 -2.10
N VAL A 198 18.26 -25.51 -3.38
CA VAL A 198 19.17 -26.11 -4.36
C VAL A 198 20.43 -25.26 -4.54
N ILE A 199 20.29 -23.94 -4.68
CA ILE A 199 21.45 -23.04 -4.78
C ILE A 199 22.33 -23.17 -3.55
N ILE A 200 21.76 -23.00 -2.35
CA ILE A 200 22.53 -23.09 -1.10
C ILE A 200 23.26 -24.43 -0.99
N PHE A 201 22.57 -25.53 -1.30
CA PHE A 201 23.14 -26.86 -1.22
C PHE A 201 24.28 -27.08 -2.22
N SER A 202 24.12 -26.60 -3.46
CA SER A 202 25.18 -26.67 -4.48
C SER A 202 26.41 -25.84 -4.10
N PHE A 203 26.22 -24.66 -3.50
CA PHE A 203 27.33 -23.86 -2.97
C PHE A 203 28.03 -24.55 -1.80
N LEU A 204 27.27 -25.11 -0.85
CA LEU A 204 27.83 -25.84 0.29
C LEU A 204 28.64 -27.07 -0.17
N LEU A 205 28.09 -27.87 -1.09
CA LEU A 205 28.80 -29.02 -1.66
C LEU A 205 30.04 -28.61 -2.45
N GLY A 206 29.94 -27.54 -3.26
CA GLY A 206 31.06 -27.00 -4.03
C GLY A 206 32.20 -26.59 -3.10
N PHE A 207 31.92 -25.76 -2.10
CA PHE A 207 32.95 -25.32 -1.15
C PHE A 207 33.48 -26.46 -0.27
N TYR A 208 32.63 -27.41 0.14
CA TYR A 208 33.06 -28.57 0.91
C TYR A 208 34.04 -29.44 0.12
N SER A 209 33.70 -29.75 -1.15
CA SER A 209 34.57 -30.51 -2.05
C SER A 209 35.88 -29.75 -2.31
N PHE A 210 35.78 -28.46 -2.64
CA PHE A 210 36.92 -27.59 -2.88
C PHE A 210 37.87 -27.55 -1.69
N GLY A 211 37.38 -27.22 -0.49
CA GLY A 211 38.20 -27.05 0.70
C GLY A 211 38.94 -28.34 1.08
N ARG A 212 38.27 -29.49 0.99
CA ARG A 212 38.88 -30.78 1.30
C ARG A 212 39.99 -31.17 0.32
N VAL A 213 39.76 -30.99 -0.98
CA VAL A 213 40.71 -31.40 -2.03
C VAL A 213 41.85 -30.38 -2.16
N ALA A 214 41.55 -29.08 -2.10
CA ALA A 214 42.55 -28.01 -2.15
C ALA A 214 43.48 -28.07 -0.94
N GLY A 215 42.95 -28.31 0.28
CA GLY A 215 43.78 -28.45 1.48
C GLY A 215 44.83 -29.56 1.35
N ARG A 216 44.42 -30.74 0.88
CA ARG A 216 45.35 -31.86 0.61
C ARG A 216 46.33 -31.55 -0.51
N GLY A 217 45.89 -30.82 -1.55
CA GLY A 217 46.76 -30.36 -2.62
C GLY A 217 47.85 -29.42 -2.13
N VAL A 218 47.51 -28.46 -1.27
CA VAL A 218 48.47 -27.51 -0.69
C VAL A 218 49.44 -28.22 0.25
N GLU A 219 48.97 -29.16 1.07
CA GLU A 219 49.83 -29.98 1.93
C GLU A 219 50.83 -30.82 1.10
N ALA A 220 50.35 -31.45 0.02
CA ALA A 220 51.21 -32.22 -0.89
C ALA A 220 52.26 -31.35 -1.58
N LEU A 221 51.88 -30.12 -1.98
CA LEU A 221 52.80 -29.15 -2.59
C LEU A 221 53.90 -28.74 -1.61
N GLY A 222 53.54 -28.50 -0.34
CA GLY A 222 54.48 -28.16 0.71
C GLY A 222 55.46 -29.30 1.03
N ARG A 223 55.02 -30.56 0.94
CA ARG A 223 55.85 -31.74 1.22
C ARG A 223 56.72 -32.18 0.05
N ASN A 224 56.30 -31.93 -1.20
CA ASN A 224 57.04 -32.32 -2.39
C ASN A 224 57.01 -31.22 -3.48
N PRO A 225 57.91 -30.23 -3.39
CA PRO A 225 57.97 -29.14 -4.34
C PRO A 225 58.40 -29.57 -5.77
N LEU A 226 59.07 -30.73 -5.92
CA LEU A 226 59.46 -31.24 -7.24
C LEU A 226 58.26 -31.65 -8.10
N ALA A 227 57.15 -32.07 -7.46
CA ALA A 227 55.90 -32.41 -8.13
C ALA A 227 54.94 -31.21 -8.30
N ALA A 228 55.41 -29.98 -8.02
CA ALA A 228 54.56 -28.79 -7.89
C ALA A 228 53.62 -28.57 -9.09
N ARG A 229 54.13 -28.74 -10.31
CA ARG A 229 53.35 -28.51 -11.54
C ARG A 229 52.16 -29.47 -11.65
N VAL A 230 52.33 -30.73 -11.26
CA VAL A 230 51.27 -31.75 -11.30
C VAL A 230 50.24 -31.49 -10.21
N ILE A 231 50.68 -31.10 -9.03
CA ILE A 231 49.80 -30.80 -7.89
C ILE A 231 48.97 -29.54 -8.14
N GLN A 232 49.58 -28.47 -8.65
CA GLN A 232 48.90 -27.25 -9.03
C GLN A 232 47.85 -27.49 -10.12
N LEU A 233 48.16 -28.35 -11.11
CA LEU A 233 47.20 -28.73 -12.15
C LEU A 233 46.01 -29.50 -11.56
N GLY A 234 46.26 -30.39 -10.58
CA GLY A 234 45.19 -31.07 -9.84
C GLY A 234 44.30 -30.11 -9.03
N ILE A 235 44.89 -29.11 -8.38
CA ILE A 235 44.14 -28.06 -7.66
C ILE A 235 43.31 -27.24 -8.66
N ALA A 236 43.89 -26.84 -9.80
CA ALA A 236 43.19 -26.08 -10.83
C ALA A 236 42.00 -26.87 -11.42
N LEU A 237 42.17 -28.17 -11.69
CA LEU A 237 41.08 -29.03 -12.15
C LEU A 237 39.96 -29.11 -11.11
N ASN A 238 40.29 -29.18 -9.83
CA ASN A 238 39.30 -29.20 -8.76
C ASN A 238 38.51 -27.88 -8.64
N VAL A 239 39.16 -26.74 -8.91
CA VAL A 239 38.46 -25.44 -9.03
C VAL A 239 37.43 -25.50 -10.15
N ILE A 240 37.80 -26.03 -11.32
CA ILE A 240 36.88 -26.16 -12.46
C ILE A 240 35.69 -27.07 -12.11
N ILE A 241 35.94 -28.21 -11.46
CA ILE A 241 34.88 -29.13 -11.00
C ILE A 241 33.95 -28.43 -10.01
N THR A 242 34.50 -27.63 -9.09
CA THR A 242 33.72 -26.87 -8.11
C THR A 242 32.80 -25.85 -8.80
N VAL A 243 33.35 -25.11 -9.76
CA VAL A 243 32.58 -24.15 -10.57
C VAL A 243 31.50 -24.89 -11.37
N ALA A 244 31.79 -26.07 -11.91
CA ALA A 244 30.80 -26.88 -12.61
C ALA A 244 29.66 -27.33 -11.69
N ILE A 245 29.95 -27.81 -10.48
CA ILE A 245 28.93 -28.21 -9.47
C ILE A 245 28.01 -27.04 -9.12
N ILE A 246 28.59 -25.87 -8.84
CA ILE A 246 27.83 -24.66 -8.52
C ILE A 246 27.01 -24.22 -9.74
N GLY A 247 27.62 -24.23 -10.93
CA GLY A 247 26.96 -23.89 -12.19
C GLY A 247 25.76 -24.78 -12.50
N THR A 248 25.89 -26.10 -12.31
CA THR A 248 24.76 -27.04 -12.45
C THR A 248 23.65 -26.73 -11.45
N GLY A 249 23.99 -26.42 -10.19
CA GLY A 249 23.01 -25.98 -9.19
C GLY A 249 22.22 -24.76 -9.61
N ILE A 250 22.90 -23.75 -10.17
CA ILE A 250 22.27 -22.53 -10.69
C ILE A 250 21.36 -22.85 -11.88
N VAL A 251 21.80 -23.71 -12.82
CA VAL A 251 20.97 -24.12 -13.97
C VAL A 251 19.70 -24.84 -13.51
N ILE A 252 19.82 -25.76 -12.55
CA ILE A 252 18.66 -26.47 -11.98
C ILE A 252 17.71 -25.46 -11.30
N ALA A 253 18.25 -24.51 -10.55
CA ALA A 253 17.44 -23.47 -9.92
C ALA A 253 16.69 -22.64 -10.95
N ILE A 254 17.35 -22.18 -12.02
CA ILE A 254 16.71 -21.43 -13.11
C ILE A 254 15.60 -22.24 -13.78
N LEU A 255 15.81 -23.55 -13.99
CA LEU A 255 14.76 -24.43 -14.53
C LEU A 255 13.55 -24.50 -13.59
N ILE A 256 13.77 -24.64 -12.27
CA ILE A 256 12.70 -24.61 -11.27
C ILE A 256 11.94 -23.28 -11.29
N LEU A 257 12.62 -22.16 -11.54
CA LEU A 257 12.00 -20.83 -11.64
C LEU A 257 11.17 -20.64 -12.92
N THR A 258 11.46 -21.41 -13.97
CA THR A 258 10.85 -21.23 -15.30
C THR A 258 9.65 -22.15 -15.52
N ILE A 259 9.60 -23.30 -14.84
CA ILE A 259 8.46 -24.23 -14.81
C ILE A 259 7.37 -23.66 -13.91
#